data_AF-A0AAU3TB64-F1
#
_entry.id   AF-A0AAU3TB64-F1
#
_cell.length_a   1.000
_cell.length_b   1.000
_cell.length_c   1.000
_cell.angle_alpha   90.00
_cell.angle_beta   90.00
_cell.angle_gamma   90.00
#
_symmetry.space_group_name_H-M   'P 1'
#
loop_
_entity.id
_entity.type
_entity.pdbx_description
1 polymer ?
#
loop_
_entity_poly.entity_id
_entity_poly.type
_entity_poly.pdbx_seq_one_letter_code
_entity_poly.pdbx_strand_id
1 'polypeptide(L)' 'MYNQDGATATIPHPLVHQQVREASTGRTGTLMDVLSQAIGFIDGEHRYAEVAYVRAPGGLEFTADPADLEPA' A
#
# COMPACT_ATOMS: atom_id res chain seq x y z
N MET A 1 20.78 -18.15 9.00
CA MET A 1 20.23 -17.60 7.75
C MET A 1 18.81 -17.20 8.07
N TYR A 2 18.54 -15.90 8.21
CA TYR A 2 17.16 -15.44 8.42
C TYR A 2 16.43 -15.56 7.09
N ASN A 3 15.44 -16.44 7.02
CA ASN A 3 14.56 -16.57 5.87
C ASN A 3 13.89 -15.20 5.62
N GLN A 4 14.11 -14.60 4.45
CA GLN A 4 13.50 -13.32 4.07
C GLN A 4 12.04 -13.48 3.58
N ASP A 5 11.37 -14.55 3.98
CA ASP A 5 10.06 -15.05 3.47
C ASP A 5 8.85 -14.15 3.74
N GLY A 6 9.05 -12.91 4.20
CA GLY A 6 7.97 -11.97 4.52
C GLY A 6 8.41 -10.52 4.69
N ALA A 7 9.57 -10.14 4.13
CA ALA A 7 10.09 -8.80 4.27
C ALA A 7 9.24 -7.79 3.48
N THR A 8 8.40 -7.01 4.17
CA THR A 8 7.77 -5.82 3.59
C THR A 8 8.81 -4.71 3.50
N ALA A 9 9.03 -4.17 2.31
CA ALA A 9 9.90 -3.01 2.10
C ALA A 9 9.06 -1.76 1.88
N THR A 10 9.36 -0.68 2.59
CA THR A 10 8.76 0.63 2.33
C THR A 10 9.20 1.15 0.96
N ILE A 11 8.24 1.60 0.16
CA ILE A 11 8.40 2.19 -1.16
C ILE A 11 8.16 3.71 -1.05
N PRO A 12 9.11 4.55 -1.49
CA PRO A 12 8.90 5.99 -1.52
C PRO A 12 7.72 6.35 -2.41
N HIS A 13 6.77 7.13 -1.88
CA HIS A 13 5.64 7.64 -2.65
C HIS A 13 5.42 9.13 -2.35
N PRO A 14 5.19 9.99 -3.37
CA PRO A 14 5.11 11.44 -3.17
C PRO A 14 3.94 11.86 -2.28
N LEU A 15 2.87 11.07 -2.21
CA LEU A 15 1.67 11.38 -1.44
C LEU A 15 1.71 10.87 0.01
N VAL A 16 2.81 10.27 0.48
CA VAL A 16 2.91 9.81 1.87
C VAL A 16 2.70 10.99 2.83
N HIS A 17 1.86 10.75 3.84
CA HIS A 17 1.36 11.70 4.82
C HIS A 17 0.46 12.82 4.26
N GLN A 18 -0.04 12.67 3.03
CA GLN A 18 -1.00 13.59 2.41
C GLN A 18 -2.41 13.00 2.38
N GLN A 19 -3.42 13.88 2.26
CA GLN A 19 -4.79 13.45 1.97
C GLN A 19 -4.87 12.90 0.55
N VAL A 20 -5.49 11.74 0.42
CA VAL A 20 -5.68 11.02 -0.83
C VAL A 20 -7.12 10.56 -0.97
N ARG A 21 -7.52 10.35 -2.23
CA ARG A 21 -8.78 9.73 -2.63
C ARG A 21 -8.45 8.51 -3.49
N GLU A 22 -9.08 7.38 -3.21
CA GLU A 22 -9.04 6.20 -4.08
C GLU A 22 -10.04 6.43 -5.22
N ALA A 23 -9.55 6.48 -6.46
CA ALA A 23 -10.36 6.88 -7.61
C ALA A 23 -11.49 5.87 -7.90
N SER A 24 -11.22 4.58 -7.72
CA SER A 24 -12.18 3.49 -7.98
C SER A 24 -13.34 3.43 -6.99
N THR A 25 -13.12 3.74 -5.71
CA THR A 25 -14.13 3.62 -4.64
C THR A 25 -14.64 4.96 -4.12
N GLY A 26 -13.89 6.05 -4.36
CA GLY A 26 -14.12 7.37 -3.80
C GLY A 26 -13.77 7.50 -2.31
N ARG A 27 -13.18 6.48 -1.69
CA ARG A 27 -12.77 6.53 -0.27
C ARG A 27 -11.64 7.53 -0.08
N THR A 28 -11.64 8.24 1.04
CA THR A 28 -10.64 9.25 1.36
C THR A 28 -9.92 8.94 2.67
N GLY A 29 -8.70 9.42 2.81
CA GLY A 29 -7.91 9.32 4.02
C GLY A 29 -6.49 9.85 3.86
N THR A 30 -5.65 9.68 4.87
CA THR A 30 -4.21 10.00 4.78
C THR A 30 -3.44 8.77 4.34
N LEU A 31 -2.64 8.88 3.27
CA LEU A 31 -1.70 7.82 2.90
C LEU A 31 -0.62 7.75 3.97
N MET A 32 -0.50 6.60 4.65
CA MET A 32 0.43 6.44 5.76
C MET A 32 1.76 5.84 5.30
N ASP A 33 1.71 4.85 4.42
CA ASP A 33 2.88 4.19 3.85
C ASP A 33 2.51 3.43 2.57
N VAL A 34 3.52 3.11 1.74
CA VAL A 34 3.39 2.19 0.61
C VAL A 34 4.40 1.07 0.80
N LEU A 35 3.95 -0.18 0.80
CA LEU A 35 4.80 -1.33 1.04
C LEU A 35 4.83 -2.26 -0.17
N SER A 36 6.00 -2.78 -0.53
CA SER A 36 6.09 -3.98 -1.35
C SER A 36 5.80 -5.19 -0.48
N GLN A 37 4.74 -5.93 -0.81
CA GLN A 37 4.25 -7.08 -0.06
C GLN A 37 4.23 -8.33 -0.91
N ALA A 38 4.65 -9.45 -0.33
CA ALA A 38 4.52 -10.75 -0.99
C ALA A 38 3.03 -11.12 -1.09
N ILE A 39 2.55 -11.35 -2.31
CA ILE A 39 1.16 -11.73 -2.60
C ILE A 39 1.01 -13.21 -2.99
N GLY A 40 2.12 -13.92 -3.13
CA GLY A 40 2.10 -15.35 -3.41
C GLY A 40 3.43 -15.89 -3.91
N PHE A 41 3.41 -17.13 -4.36
CA PHE A 41 4.57 -17.85 -4.85
C PHE A 41 4.19 -18.60 -6.13
N ILE A 42 4.87 -18.32 -7.24
CA ILE A 42 4.59 -18.92 -8.56
C ILE A 42 5.92 -19.43 -9.14
N ASP A 43 5.95 -20.70 -9.56
CA ASP A 43 7.12 -21.35 -10.20
C ASP A 43 8.44 -21.25 -9.42
N GLY A 44 8.39 -21.22 -8.09
CA GLY A 44 9.61 -21.10 -7.27
C GLY A 44 10.00 -19.67 -6.90
N GLU A 45 9.20 -18.67 -7.29
CA GLU A 45 9.49 -17.25 -7.06
C GLU A 45 8.36 -16.53 -6.30
N HIS A 46 8.72 -15.69 -5.33
CA HIS A 46 7.76 -14.81 -4.65
C HIS A 46 7.27 -13.72 -5.61
N ARG A 47 5.94 -13.57 -5.67
CA ARG A 47 5.31 -12.42 -6.32
C ARG A 47 5.09 -11.33 -5.29
N TYR A 48 5.42 -10.10 -5.67
CA TYR A 48 5.24 -8.91 -4.85
C TYR A 48 4.31 -7.92 -5.54
N ALA A 49 3.56 -7.17 -4.74
CA ALA A 49 2.77 -6.03 -5.19
C ALA A 49 3.00 -4.84 -4.26
N GLU A 50 2.86 -3.63 -4.80
CA GLU A 50 2.83 -2.42 -3.99
C GLU A 50 1.44 -2.23 -3.40
N VAL A 51 1.37 -1.96 -2.10
CA VAL A 51 0.13 -1.81 -1.36
C VAL A 51 0.19 -0.52 -0.57
N ALA A 52 -0.75 0.39 -0.85
CA ALA A 52 -0.89 1.64 -0.12
C ALA A 52 -1.75 1.43 1.13
N TYR A 53 -1.26 1.87 2.28
CA TYR A 53 -1.98 1.85 3.55
C TYR A 53 -2.55 3.24 3.84
N VAL A 54 -3.88 3.36 3.86
CA VAL A 54 -4.58 4.64 4.03
C VAL A 54 -5.36 4.64 5.33
N ARG A 55 -5.22 5.71 6.12
CA ARG A 55 -6.00 5.95 7.33
C ARG A 55 -7.16 6.90 7.04
N ALA A 56 -8.38 6.38 7.07
CA ALA A 56 -9.61 7.13 6.89
C ALA A 56 -9.95 8.00 8.13
N PRO A 57 -10.82 9.01 7.98
CA PRO A 57 -11.38 9.74 9.10
C PRO A 57 -12.03 8.79 10.12
N GLY A 58 -11.77 9.01 11.41
CA GLY A 58 -12.23 8.12 12.48
C GLY A 58 -11.29 6.94 12.76
N GLY A 59 -10.14 6.85 12.09
CA GLY A 59 -9.07 5.91 12.43
C GLY A 59 -9.19 4.52 11.78
N LEU A 60 -10.19 4.31 10.92
CA LEU A 60 -10.29 3.09 10.12
C LEU A 60 -9.19 3.05 9.06
N GLU A 61 -8.57 1.89 8.87
CA GLU A 61 -7.50 1.71 7.88
C GLU A 61 -8.02 0.87 6.71
N PHE A 62 -7.55 1.18 5.51
CA PHE A 62 -7.80 0.38 4.32
C PHE A 62 -6.58 0.35 3.41
N THR A 63 -6.52 -0.68 2.58
CA THR A 63 -5.49 -0.85 1.56
C THR A 63 -6.04 -0.44 0.20
N ALA A 64 -5.19 0.17 -0.62
CA ALA A 64 -5.49 0.56 -1.99
C ALA A 64 -4.30 0.23 -2.91
N ASP A 65 -4.55 0.23 -4.22
CA ASP A 65 -3.49 0.29 -5.22
C ASP A 65 -2.88 1.70 -5.20
N PRO A 66 -1.55 1.87 -5.03
CA PRO A 66 -0.94 3.20 -5.01
C PRO A 66 -1.19 4.02 -6.27
N ALA A 67 -1.33 3.38 -7.43
CA ALA A 67 -1.61 4.04 -8.70
C ALA A 67 -3.07 4.49 -8.84
N ASP A 68 -3.99 3.99 -8.00
CA ASP A 68 -5.39 4.43 -7.93
C ASP A 68 -5.60 5.59 -6.95
N LEU A 69 -4.54 6.05 -6.27
CA LEU A 69 -4.60 7.18 -5.34
C LEU A 69 -4.30 8.51 -6.04
N GLU A 70 -5.23 9.45 -5.87
CA GLU A 70 -5.07 10.84 -6.28
C GLU A 70 -5.04 11.78 -5.06
N PRO A 71 -4.41 12.97 -5.15
CA PRO A 71 -4.53 14.00 -4.13
C PRO A 71 -6.00 14.39 -3.91
N ALA A 72 -6.42 14.55 -2.64
CA ALA A 72 -7.78 14.94 -2.26
C ALA A 72 -7.89 16.40 -1.81
#